data_AF-R6PIN4-F1
#
_entry.id   AF-R6PIN4-F1
#
_cell.length_a   1.000
_cell.length_b   1.000
_cell.length_c   1.000
_cell.angle_alpha   90.00
_cell.angle_beta   90.00
_cell.angle_gamma   90.00
#
_symmetry.space_group_name_H-M   'P 1'
#
loop_
_entity.id
_entity.type
_entity.pdbx_description
1 polymer ?
#
loop_
_entity_poly.entity_id
_entity_poly.type
_entity_poly.pdbx_seq_one_letter_code
_entity_poly.pdbx_strand_id
1 'polypeptide(L)'
;MTDEYKGLNENKVISLLNKFYSAFLGIYKNENFTNKKIYIRCCDSLFKKWYYSAVVANTTITPAQIVEFLNPDSVSYKIKNLDYKDESNLSYKKINYSIDSHPVTYDFKNILSLGKNSIQFDDIGRLVNISKIELNELLSSSEDNYIYYLLELAMEMKLVTTIPSIGVVTFQTTNSADDILKLDNRKLFDLMLDGAYELTKNKIITNKTGHKKHIKEWITEFTEVDNVMRSLMELENGKNYTDDEFSMFLLEMGILFDKYFLTPYGYYFKLINPYYGMPFDIINEFMFIDSLAEDYGEIYLEDYEDIMYSPCTSYSLSKLGIEYYEKQSLEKIQLDDLDIEDVFDIILNNKVEKYHRLRNKTVEKNETIALSMYDNDNPSESLLDKFNKNMSLAKLSHIICHKYKLMGDSYDYSFYTLPKTVFSEYRCDFENVNYNTVNVTLKDIFSRFNKLYLEFGNNKVFVINKV
;
A
#
# COMPACT_ATOMS: atom_id res chain seq x y z
N MET A 1 17.91 20.24 15.57
CA MET A 1 17.98 20.68 14.16
C MET A 1 17.64 22.15 14.11
N THR A 2 18.50 22.99 13.51
CA THR A 2 18.27 24.43 13.34
C THR A 2 17.21 24.70 12.27
N ASP A 3 16.53 25.84 12.32
CA ASP A 3 15.37 26.17 11.45
C ASP A 3 15.71 26.18 9.94
N GLU A 4 16.98 26.39 9.59
CA GLU A 4 17.50 26.34 8.22
C GLU A 4 17.44 24.92 7.62
N TYR A 5 17.65 23.88 8.43
CA TYR A 5 17.50 22.47 8.00
C TYR A 5 16.04 22.05 7.87
N LYS A 6 15.12 22.65 8.64
CA LYS A 6 13.67 22.39 8.49
C LYS A 6 13.15 22.87 7.14
N GLY A 7 13.57 24.07 6.69
CA GLY A 7 13.17 24.61 5.39
C GLY A 7 13.72 23.82 4.19
N LEU A 8 14.93 23.26 4.30
CA LEU A 8 15.55 22.46 3.25
C LEU A 8 14.85 21.10 3.07
N ASN A 9 14.39 20.48 4.17
CA ASN A 9 13.63 19.23 4.14
C ASN A 9 12.24 19.43 3.52
N GLU A 10 11.59 20.56 3.78
CA GLU A 10 10.25 20.84 3.26
C GLU A 10 10.26 21.00 1.72
N ASN A 11 11.22 21.74 1.16
CA ASN A 11 11.36 21.87 -0.29
C ASN A 11 11.58 20.53 -1.00
N LYS A 12 12.38 19.63 -0.40
CA LYS A 12 12.61 18.29 -0.94
C LYS A 12 11.35 17.42 -0.90
N VAL A 13 10.62 17.48 0.21
CA VAL A 13 9.31 16.80 0.33
C VAL A 13 8.35 17.30 -0.74
N ILE A 14 8.21 18.61 -0.92
CA ILE A 14 7.36 19.16 -1.98
C ILE A 14 7.81 18.70 -3.38
N SER A 15 9.12 18.68 -3.66
CA SER A 15 9.64 18.16 -4.93
C SER A 15 9.31 16.68 -5.15
N LEU A 16 9.34 15.86 -4.09
CA LEU A 16 8.93 14.46 -4.14
C LEU A 16 7.44 14.33 -4.44
N LEU A 17 6.60 15.07 -3.70
CA LEU A 17 5.15 15.08 -3.89
C LEU A 17 4.79 15.50 -5.32
N ASN A 18 5.42 16.56 -5.84
CA ASN A 18 5.18 17.07 -7.19
C ASN A 18 5.40 16.04 -8.32
N LYS A 19 6.09 14.91 -8.07
CA LYS A 19 6.13 13.81 -9.04
C LYS A 19 4.75 13.23 -9.32
N PHE A 20 3.96 13.02 -8.27
CA PHE A 20 2.58 12.55 -8.42
C PHE A 20 1.77 13.54 -9.24
N TYR A 21 1.79 14.84 -8.87
CA TYR A 21 1.02 15.83 -9.62
C TYR A 21 1.47 15.95 -11.07
N SER A 22 2.77 15.93 -11.33
CA SER A 22 3.28 16.05 -12.70
C SER A 22 2.80 14.88 -13.57
N ALA A 23 2.81 13.66 -13.02
CA ALA A 23 2.32 12.48 -13.73
C ALA A 23 0.79 12.51 -13.91
N PHE A 24 0.05 12.81 -12.84
CA PHE A 24 -1.40 12.91 -12.85
C PHE A 24 -1.90 13.97 -13.85
N LEU A 25 -1.36 15.19 -13.78
CA LEU A 25 -1.74 16.29 -14.67
C LEU A 25 -1.31 16.05 -16.12
N GLY A 26 -0.23 15.30 -16.34
CA GLY A 26 0.24 14.92 -17.67
C GLY A 26 -0.78 14.08 -18.43
N ILE A 27 -1.46 13.15 -17.74
CA ILE A 27 -2.53 12.33 -18.31
C ILE A 27 -3.83 13.14 -18.32
N TYR A 28 -4.26 13.64 -17.15
CA TYR A 28 -5.53 14.35 -16.95
C TYR A 28 -5.78 15.45 -17.99
N LYS A 29 -4.78 16.25 -18.38
CA LYS A 29 -4.98 17.38 -19.31
C LYS A 29 -5.48 16.96 -20.69
N ASN A 30 -5.07 15.78 -21.17
CA ASN A 30 -5.36 15.30 -22.52
C ASN A 30 -6.69 14.55 -22.62
N GLU A 31 -7.39 14.40 -21.48
CA GLU A 31 -8.57 13.55 -21.37
C GLU A 31 -9.87 14.28 -21.64
N ASN A 32 -10.90 13.50 -21.97
CA ASN A 32 -12.25 14.02 -22.23
C ASN A 32 -12.92 14.53 -20.92
N PHE A 33 -13.98 15.34 -21.05
CA PHE A 33 -14.62 15.99 -19.90
C PHE A 33 -15.23 15.01 -18.88
N THR A 34 -15.76 13.87 -19.34
CA THR A 34 -16.36 12.85 -18.46
C THR A 34 -15.26 12.19 -17.62
N ASN A 35 -14.19 11.72 -18.27
CA ASN A 35 -13.06 11.08 -17.62
C ASN A 35 -12.35 12.02 -16.64
N LYS A 36 -12.22 13.31 -16.99
CA LYS A 36 -11.67 14.34 -16.09
C LYS A 36 -12.37 14.41 -14.74
N LYS A 37 -13.71 14.39 -14.73
CA LYS A 37 -14.48 14.39 -13.46
C LYS A 37 -14.21 13.15 -12.62
N ILE A 38 -14.10 12.00 -13.28
CA ILE A 38 -13.83 10.73 -12.62
C ILE A 38 -12.41 10.74 -12.03
N TYR A 39 -11.39 11.13 -12.79
CA TYR A 39 -10.01 11.17 -12.27
C TYR A 39 -9.83 12.15 -11.12
N ILE A 40 -10.43 13.34 -11.20
CA ILE A 40 -10.37 14.30 -10.11
C ILE A 40 -11.04 13.73 -8.85
N ARG A 41 -12.13 12.98 -8.99
CA ARG A 41 -12.75 12.25 -7.88
C ARG A 41 -11.84 11.15 -7.33
N CYS A 42 -11.11 10.43 -8.18
CA CYS A 42 -10.17 9.37 -7.77
C CYS A 42 -8.82 9.90 -7.24
N CYS A 43 -8.51 11.19 -7.42
CA CYS A 43 -7.17 11.75 -7.21
C CYS A 43 -6.62 11.49 -5.80
N ASP A 44 -7.46 11.63 -4.77
CA ASP A 44 -7.08 11.41 -3.38
C ASP A 44 -6.68 9.94 -3.13
N SER A 45 -7.45 9.00 -3.69
CA SER A 45 -7.22 7.55 -3.58
C SER A 45 -5.98 7.11 -4.34
N LEU A 46 -5.80 7.62 -5.57
CA LEU A 46 -4.59 7.39 -6.36
C LEU A 46 -3.35 7.94 -5.66
N PHE A 47 -3.47 9.13 -5.04
CA PHE A 47 -2.39 9.71 -4.25
C PHE A 47 -2.08 8.83 -3.03
N LYS A 48 -3.08 8.34 -2.30
CA LYS A 48 -2.88 7.42 -1.15
C LYS A 48 -2.10 6.18 -1.57
N LYS A 49 -2.53 5.50 -2.65
CA LYS A 49 -1.83 4.33 -3.20
C LYS A 49 -0.38 4.68 -3.53
N TRP A 50 -0.16 5.71 -4.34
CA TRP A 50 1.18 6.20 -4.69
C TRP A 50 2.05 6.52 -3.47
N TYR A 51 1.47 7.18 -2.47
CA TYR A 51 2.18 7.67 -1.28
C TYR A 51 2.72 6.53 -0.42
N TYR A 52 2.07 5.36 -0.45
CA TYR A 52 2.47 4.13 0.25
C TYR A 52 3.08 3.06 -0.67
N SER A 53 3.20 3.32 -1.97
CA SER A 53 3.89 2.44 -2.91
C SER A 53 5.41 2.60 -2.85
N ALA A 54 6.10 1.48 -3.02
CA ALA A 54 7.55 1.45 -3.03
C ALA A 54 8.10 2.23 -4.22
N VAL A 55 9.03 3.15 -4.01
CA VAL A 55 9.67 3.87 -5.12
C VAL A 55 10.59 2.94 -5.93
N VAL A 56 11.12 1.91 -5.28
CA VAL A 56 11.87 0.83 -5.90
C VAL A 56 11.18 -0.48 -5.57
N ALA A 57 10.93 -1.32 -6.59
CA ALA A 57 10.24 -2.59 -6.40
C ALA A 57 10.88 -3.47 -5.33
N ASN A 58 10.03 -4.14 -4.54
CA ASN A 58 10.39 -5.02 -3.43
C ASN A 58 11.22 -4.32 -2.33
N THR A 59 10.98 -3.03 -2.11
CA THR A 59 11.56 -2.27 -1.00
C THR A 59 10.46 -1.70 -0.12
N THR A 60 10.79 -1.31 1.11
CA THR A 60 9.82 -0.60 1.97
C THR A 60 9.86 0.92 1.72
N ILE A 61 10.77 1.41 0.86
CA ILE A 61 11.02 2.84 0.69
C ILE A 61 9.87 3.48 -0.09
N THR A 62 8.96 4.13 0.63
CA THR A 62 7.79 4.84 0.07
C THR A 62 7.91 6.35 0.28
N PRO A 63 7.15 7.17 -0.47
CA PRO A 63 7.03 8.59 -0.19
C PRO A 63 6.63 8.89 1.27
N ALA A 64 5.72 8.09 1.85
CA ALA A 64 5.31 8.21 3.24
C ALA A 64 6.48 7.97 4.23
N GLN A 65 7.28 6.93 4.01
CA GLN A 65 8.45 6.66 4.86
C GLN A 65 9.48 7.79 4.78
N ILE A 66 9.72 8.34 3.59
CA ILE A 66 10.68 9.45 3.40
C ILE A 66 10.20 10.70 4.13
N VAL A 67 8.91 11.03 4.02
CA VAL A 67 8.32 12.15 4.76
C VAL A 67 8.47 11.94 6.27
N GLU A 68 8.15 10.75 6.77
CA GLU A 68 8.25 10.44 8.20
C GLU A 68 9.70 10.42 8.71
N PHE A 69 10.65 9.99 7.88
CA PHE A 69 12.09 10.02 8.20
C PHE A 69 12.63 11.46 8.32
N LEU A 70 12.19 12.36 7.43
CA LEU A 70 12.67 13.75 7.37
C LEU A 70 12.05 14.68 8.42
N ASN A 71 10.93 14.29 9.02
CA ASN A 71 10.24 15.07 10.05
C ASN A 71 10.46 14.44 11.42
N PRO A 72 10.79 15.21 12.48
CA PRO A 72 10.91 14.63 13.81
C PRO A 72 9.57 14.07 14.31
N ASP A 73 8.49 14.81 14.06
CA ASP A 73 7.12 14.49 14.45
C ASP A 73 6.44 13.56 13.42
N SER A 74 5.34 12.91 13.83
CA SER A 74 4.52 12.11 12.92
C SER A 74 3.75 13.03 11.97
N VAL A 75 4.01 12.90 10.67
CA VAL A 75 3.49 13.77 9.62
C VAL A 75 3.00 12.94 8.44
N SER A 76 1.92 13.39 7.81
CA SER A 76 1.53 12.91 6.48
C SER A 76 1.13 14.09 5.58
N TYR A 77 1.10 13.84 4.28
CA TYR A 77 0.49 14.76 3.32
C TYR A 77 -0.78 14.16 2.77
N LYS A 78 -1.75 15.02 2.46
CA LYS A 78 -2.99 14.67 1.79
C LYS A 78 -3.22 15.63 0.62
N ILE A 79 -3.99 15.19 -0.37
CA ILE A 79 -4.50 16.08 -1.41
C ILE A 79 -5.57 16.98 -0.78
N LYS A 80 -5.49 18.25 -1.13
CA LYS A 80 -6.50 19.27 -0.86
C LYS A 80 -7.10 19.65 -2.20
N ASN A 81 -8.36 19.26 -2.39
CA ASN A 81 -9.12 19.55 -3.59
C ASN A 81 -10.29 20.48 -3.24
N LEU A 82 -10.29 21.71 -3.76
CA LEU A 82 -11.36 22.69 -3.47
C LEU A 82 -12.58 22.54 -4.39
N ASP A 83 -12.43 21.93 -5.58
CA ASP A 83 -13.52 21.72 -6.54
C ASP A 83 -13.22 20.54 -7.47
N TYR A 84 -14.13 19.56 -7.52
CA TYR A 84 -14.01 18.41 -8.44
C TYR A 84 -14.07 18.78 -9.93
N LYS A 85 -14.35 20.04 -10.26
CA LYS A 85 -14.44 20.55 -11.63
C LYS A 85 -13.19 21.30 -12.09
N ASP A 86 -12.22 21.56 -11.21
CA ASP A 86 -11.11 22.46 -11.52
C ASP A 86 -9.78 21.96 -10.92
N GLU A 87 -8.90 21.48 -11.79
CA GLU A 87 -7.57 21.00 -11.39
C GLU A 87 -6.65 22.09 -10.84
N SER A 88 -6.91 23.38 -11.13
CA SER A 88 -6.08 24.50 -10.63
C SER A 88 -6.16 24.65 -9.11
N ASN A 89 -7.12 23.96 -8.48
CA ASN A 89 -7.36 23.95 -7.06
C ASN A 89 -6.76 22.75 -6.30
N LEU A 90 -6.01 21.88 -6.98
CA LEU A 90 -5.30 20.78 -6.35
C LEU A 90 -4.03 21.29 -5.66
N SER A 91 -3.90 21.03 -4.36
CA SER A 91 -2.72 21.35 -3.56
C SER A 91 -2.46 20.30 -2.48
N TYR A 92 -1.31 20.37 -1.80
CA TYR A 92 -1.02 19.48 -0.68
C TYR A 92 -1.37 20.14 0.66
N LYS A 93 -1.96 19.36 1.56
CA LYS A 93 -2.16 19.72 2.97
C LYS A 93 -1.24 18.86 3.84
N LYS A 94 -0.32 19.49 4.56
CA LYS A 94 0.50 18.85 5.59
C LYS A 94 -0.35 18.62 6.84
N ILE A 95 -0.37 17.38 7.32
CA ILE A 95 -1.09 16.97 8.52
C ILE A 95 -0.08 16.52 9.57
N ASN A 96 -0.16 17.11 10.77
CA ASN A 96 0.67 16.72 11.90
C ASN A 96 -0.17 15.86 12.84
N TYR A 97 0.41 14.76 13.33
CA TYR A 97 -0.24 13.82 14.22
C TYR A 97 0.43 13.83 15.58
N SER A 98 -0.38 13.86 16.62
CA SER A 98 0.00 13.65 18.01
C SER A 98 -1.17 13.00 18.72
N ILE A 99 -0.94 12.25 19.79
CA ILE A 99 -2.04 11.57 20.48
C ILE A 99 -2.95 12.61 21.19
N ASP A 100 -2.37 13.68 21.73
CA ASP A 100 -3.10 14.70 22.49
C ASP A 100 -3.86 15.69 21.60
N SER A 101 -3.45 15.85 20.35
CA SER A 101 -4.08 16.75 19.37
C SER A 101 -4.20 16.06 18.01
N HIS A 102 -4.83 14.89 17.99
CA HIS A 102 -4.95 14.08 16.80
C HIS A 102 -6.00 14.67 15.81
N PRO A 103 -5.67 14.87 14.52
CA PRO A 103 -6.60 15.44 13.52
C PRO A 103 -7.96 14.73 13.47
N VAL A 104 -7.95 13.39 13.51
CA VAL A 104 -9.18 12.57 13.50
C VAL A 104 -10.18 12.95 14.60
N THR A 105 -9.73 13.40 15.77
CA THR A 105 -10.63 13.73 16.89
C THR A 105 -11.36 15.05 16.65
N TYR A 106 -10.69 16.04 16.06
CA TYR A 106 -11.30 17.29 15.65
C TYR A 106 -12.27 17.04 14.49
N ASP A 107 -11.82 16.29 13.49
CA ASP A 107 -12.64 15.93 12.33
C ASP A 107 -13.92 15.20 12.76
N PHE A 108 -13.80 14.24 13.68
CA PHE A 108 -14.95 13.49 14.20
C PHE A 108 -15.96 14.39 14.93
N LYS A 109 -15.50 15.31 15.77
CA LYS A 109 -16.38 16.32 16.40
C LYS A 109 -17.08 17.19 15.37
N ASN A 110 -16.37 17.59 14.30
CA ASN A 110 -16.94 18.38 13.22
C ASN A 110 -17.97 17.59 12.42
N ILE A 111 -17.72 16.31 12.10
CA ILE A 111 -18.68 15.43 11.44
C ILE A 111 -19.94 15.23 12.28
N LEU A 112 -19.81 14.97 13.58
CA LEU A 112 -20.97 14.87 14.49
C LEU A 112 -21.76 16.19 14.58
N SER A 113 -21.08 17.32 14.47
CA SER A 113 -21.74 18.63 14.48
C SER A 113 -22.49 18.90 13.17
N LEU A 114 -21.87 18.60 12.03
CA LEU A 114 -22.49 18.67 10.70
C LEU A 114 -23.69 17.72 10.59
N GLY A 115 -23.57 16.52 11.13
CA GLY A 115 -24.61 15.50 11.13
C GLY A 115 -25.86 15.85 11.92
N LYS A 116 -25.88 16.94 12.70
CA LYS A 116 -27.12 17.49 13.26
C LYS A 116 -28.08 17.97 12.16
N ASN A 117 -27.54 18.48 11.05
CA ASN A 117 -28.30 18.92 9.87
C ASN A 117 -28.37 17.86 8.76
N SER A 118 -28.01 16.62 9.08
CA SER A 118 -27.84 15.48 8.16
C SER A 118 -26.67 15.58 7.18
N ILE A 119 -26.11 14.41 6.85
CA ILE A 119 -25.07 14.23 5.83
C ILE A 119 -25.58 13.22 4.81
N GLN A 120 -25.48 13.52 3.52
CA GLN A 120 -26.09 12.73 2.45
C GLN A 120 -25.06 12.27 1.42
N PHE A 121 -25.12 10.99 1.08
CA PHE A 121 -24.36 10.38 -0.01
C PHE A 121 -25.31 9.89 -1.10
N ASP A 122 -24.98 10.12 -2.38
CA ASP A 122 -25.73 9.57 -3.51
C ASP A 122 -25.44 8.06 -3.72
N ASP A 123 -26.14 7.45 -4.66
CA ASP A 123 -26.05 6.02 -4.98
C ASP A 123 -24.66 5.57 -5.44
N ILE A 124 -23.81 6.52 -5.88
CA ILE A 124 -22.43 6.23 -6.24
C ILE A 124 -21.44 6.58 -5.13
N GLY A 125 -21.91 6.94 -3.93
CA GLY A 125 -21.11 7.24 -2.75
C GLY A 125 -20.42 8.60 -2.76
N ARG A 126 -20.93 9.58 -3.52
CA ARG A 126 -20.48 10.99 -3.43
C ARG A 126 -21.26 11.73 -2.38
N LEU A 127 -20.58 12.60 -1.64
CA LEU A 127 -21.24 13.54 -0.74
C LEU A 127 -21.98 14.64 -1.54
N VAL A 128 -23.27 14.84 -1.27
CA VAL A 128 -24.11 15.74 -2.11
C VAL A 128 -24.61 17.01 -1.43
N ASN A 129 -24.67 17.06 -0.09
CA ASN A 129 -25.31 18.16 0.63
C ASN A 129 -24.35 19.08 1.40
N ILE A 130 -23.02 18.87 1.28
CA ILE A 130 -21.98 19.70 1.91
C ILE A 130 -20.89 19.98 0.86
N SER A 131 -20.46 21.23 0.76
CA SER A 131 -19.46 21.63 -0.24
C SER A 131 -18.04 21.20 0.15
N LYS A 132 -17.18 20.93 -0.84
CA LYS A 132 -15.76 20.61 -0.58
C LYS A 132 -14.98 21.78 0.02
N ILE A 133 -15.36 23.01 -0.30
CA ILE A 133 -14.74 24.21 0.30
C ILE A 133 -14.97 24.20 1.81
N GLU A 134 -16.22 24.02 2.24
CA GLU A 134 -16.59 23.93 3.66
C GLU A 134 -15.87 22.76 4.36
N LEU A 135 -15.84 21.58 3.73
CA LEU A 135 -15.13 20.42 4.30
C LEU A 135 -13.62 20.66 4.45
N ASN A 136 -12.98 21.33 3.49
CA ASN A 136 -11.54 21.62 3.56
C ASN A 136 -11.17 22.60 4.67
N GLU A 137 -12.09 23.48 5.05
CA GLU A 137 -11.96 24.39 6.18
C GLU A 137 -12.15 23.67 7.52
N LEU A 138 -13.08 22.71 7.58
CA LEU A 138 -13.44 22.02 8.81
C LEU A 138 -12.60 20.76 9.10
N LEU A 139 -12.15 20.05 8.07
CA LEU A 139 -11.58 18.70 8.20
C LEU A 139 -10.13 18.63 7.74
N SER A 140 -9.38 17.67 8.28
CA SER A 140 -8.02 17.35 7.82
C SER A 140 -8.00 16.76 6.41
N SER A 141 -9.09 16.10 6.00
CA SER A 141 -9.30 15.55 4.66
C SER A 141 -10.75 15.73 4.25
N SER A 142 -10.95 16.14 3.00
CA SER A 142 -12.28 16.26 2.39
C SER A 142 -12.62 15.05 1.52
N GLU A 143 -11.92 13.92 1.65
CA GLU A 143 -12.18 12.70 0.87
C GLU A 143 -13.54 12.10 1.26
N ASP A 144 -14.35 11.71 0.27
CA ASP A 144 -15.68 11.12 0.52
C ASP A 144 -15.60 9.86 1.40
N ASN A 145 -14.66 8.95 1.14
CA ASN A 145 -14.51 7.73 1.94
C ASN A 145 -14.05 7.98 3.36
N TYR A 146 -13.21 9.00 3.57
CA TYR A 146 -12.81 9.37 4.92
C TYR A 146 -14.02 9.84 5.74
N ILE A 147 -14.85 10.69 5.14
CA ILE A 147 -16.09 11.17 5.78
C ILE A 147 -17.04 10.01 6.02
N TYR A 148 -17.22 9.13 5.03
CA TYR A 148 -18.06 7.93 5.15
C TYR A 148 -17.55 7.00 6.26
N TYR A 149 -16.24 6.75 6.34
CA TYR A 149 -15.61 5.97 7.40
C TYR A 149 -15.86 6.58 8.79
N LEU A 150 -15.74 7.91 8.94
CA LEU A 150 -16.05 8.56 10.22
C LEU A 150 -17.53 8.40 10.61
N LEU A 151 -18.44 8.39 9.63
CA LEU A 151 -19.86 8.13 9.87
C LEU A 151 -20.13 6.67 10.25
N GLU A 152 -19.48 5.71 9.60
CA GLU A 152 -19.57 4.28 9.98
C GLU A 152 -19.03 4.04 11.38
N LEU A 153 -17.89 4.64 11.72
CA LEU A 153 -17.35 4.61 13.07
C LEU A 153 -18.33 5.22 14.09
N ALA A 154 -18.93 6.36 13.76
CA ALA A 154 -19.94 6.98 14.61
C ALA A 154 -21.20 6.12 14.75
N MET A 155 -21.59 5.37 13.73
CA MET A 155 -22.70 4.41 13.79
C MET A 155 -22.37 3.21 14.68
N GLU A 156 -21.17 2.64 14.57
CA GLU A 156 -20.69 1.56 15.45
C GLU A 156 -20.70 2.03 16.92
N MET A 157 -20.33 3.28 17.16
CA MET A 157 -20.39 3.94 18.48
C MET A 157 -21.81 4.41 18.88
N LYS A 158 -22.83 4.17 18.04
CA LYS A 158 -24.24 4.56 18.26
C LYS A 158 -24.47 6.07 18.42
N LEU A 159 -23.62 6.87 17.79
CA LEU A 159 -23.67 8.33 17.78
C LEU A 159 -24.41 8.87 16.56
N VAL A 160 -24.44 8.10 15.48
CA VAL A 160 -25.13 8.41 14.21
C VAL A 160 -26.10 7.28 13.86
N THR A 161 -27.19 7.62 13.19
CA THR A 161 -28.14 6.68 12.59
C THR A 161 -28.40 7.03 11.13
N THR A 162 -28.84 6.06 10.34
CA THR A 162 -29.39 6.32 9.01
C THR A 162 -30.88 6.63 9.08
N ILE A 163 -31.36 7.45 8.15
CA ILE A 163 -32.79 7.79 7.99
C ILE A 163 -33.22 7.40 6.58
N PRO A 164 -34.43 6.81 6.40
CA PRO A 164 -34.96 6.53 5.06
C PRO A 164 -34.96 7.78 4.18
N SER A 165 -34.44 7.66 2.96
CA SER A 165 -34.37 8.72 1.96
C SER A 165 -34.41 8.10 0.56
N ILE A 166 -34.85 8.86 -0.44
CA ILE A 166 -34.97 8.38 -1.83
C ILE A 166 -33.73 8.83 -2.61
N GLY A 167 -33.01 7.88 -3.21
CA GLY A 167 -31.84 8.14 -4.07
C GLY A 167 -30.59 8.65 -3.35
N VAL A 168 -30.59 8.64 -2.01
CA VAL A 168 -29.46 9.00 -1.16
C VAL A 168 -29.48 8.18 0.14
N VAL A 169 -28.30 7.96 0.71
CA VAL A 169 -28.13 7.51 2.09
C VAL A 169 -27.96 8.74 2.98
N THR A 170 -28.89 8.92 3.93
CA THR A 170 -28.87 10.06 4.86
C THR A 170 -28.45 9.61 6.26
N PHE A 171 -27.40 10.24 6.79
CA PHE A 171 -26.91 10.07 8.15
C PHE A 171 -27.36 11.24 9.02
N GLN A 172 -27.77 10.96 10.26
CA GLN A 172 -28.11 11.97 11.26
C GLN A 172 -27.47 11.65 12.61
N THR A 173 -26.94 12.67 13.26
CA THR A 173 -26.39 12.57 14.61
C THR A 173 -27.49 12.43 15.65
N THR A 174 -27.29 11.50 16.58
CA THR A 174 -28.18 11.23 17.70
C THR A 174 -27.83 12.09 18.91
N ASN A 175 -28.75 12.21 19.87
CA ASN A 175 -28.52 12.96 21.11
C ASN A 175 -27.35 12.38 21.95
N SER A 176 -26.99 11.10 21.75
CA SER A 176 -25.85 10.47 22.43
C SER A 176 -24.50 11.12 22.08
N ALA A 177 -24.42 11.86 20.96
CA ALA A 177 -23.21 12.54 20.54
C ALA A 177 -22.87 13.78 21.37
N ASP A 178 -23.84 14.38 22.08
CA ASP A 178 -23.61 15.65 22.80
C ASP A 178 -22.58 15.51 23.93
N ASP A 179 -22.45 14.32 24.52
CA ASP A 179 -21.42 14.04 25.53
C ASP A 179 -20.05 13.79 24.90
N ILE A 180 -20.01 13.16 23.72
CA ILE A 180 -18.78 12.92 22.95
C ILE A 180 -18.15 14.24 22.49
N LEU A 181 -18.97 15.21 22.08
CA LEU A 181 -18.51 16.54 21.67
C LEU A 181 -17.76 17.30 22.78
N LYS A 182 -18.02 16.97 24.06
CA LYS A 182 -17.42 17.62 25.23
C LYS A 182 -16.16 16.92 25.74
N LEU A 183 -15.82 15.73 25.22
CA LEU A 183 -14.65 14.99 25.67
C LEU A 183 -13.34 15.69 25.31
N ASP A 184 -12.33 15.55 26.17
CA ASP A 184 -10.96 15.88 25.82
C ASP A 184 -10.46 14.99 24.69
N ASN A 185 -9.51 15.51 23.90
CA ASN A 185 -9.08 14.83 22.68
C ASN A 185 -8.40 13.49 22.94
N ARG A 186 -7.66 13.34 24.05
CA ARG A 186 -7.00 12.08 24.39
C ARG A 186 -8.02 10.99 24.67
N LYS A 187 -9.00 11.26 25.54
CA LYS A 187 -10.08 10.28 25.81
C LYS A 187 -10.92 10.00 24.58
N LEU A 188 -11.19 11.01 23.76
CA LEU A 188 -11.91 10.81 22.51
C LEU A 188 -11.12 9.91 21.56
N PHE A 189 -9.81 10.12 21.42
CA PHE A 189 -8.95 9.29 20.60
C PHE A 189 -9.00 7.82 21.04
N ASP A 190 -8.86 7.55 22.33
CA ASP A 190 -8.91 6.19 22.87
C ASP A 190 -10.27 5.51 22.62
N LEU A 191 -11.38 6.24 22.78
CA LEU A 191 -12.72 5.74 22.48
C LEU A 191 -12.93 5.47 20.99
N MET A 192 -12.44 6.38 20.14
CA MET A 192 -12.51 6.21 18.69
C MET A 192 -11.70 5.01 18.23
N LEU A 193 -10.53 4.78 18.81
CA LEU A 193 -9.69 3.64 18.46
C LEU A 193 -10.32 2.31 18.90
N ASP A 194 -10.94 2.27 20.09
CA ASP A 194 -11.71 1.10 20.53
C ASP A 194 -12.90 0.81 19.61
N GLY A 195 -13.64 1.85 19.21
CA GLY A 195 -14.71 1.77 18.23
C GLY A 195 -14.22 1.32 16.85
N ALA A 196 -13.03 1.78 16.43
CA ALA A 196 -12.41 1.37 15.17
C ALA A 196 -12.07 -0.11 15.19
N TYR A 197 -11.51 -0.64 16.30
CA TYR A 197 -11.27 -2.08 16.40
C TYR A 197 -12.55 -2.90 16.31
N GLU A 198 -13.64 -2.43 16.92
CA GLU A 198 -14.93 -3.10 16.86
C GLU A 198 -15.52 -3.07 15.44
N LEU A 199 -15.46 -1.91 14.77
CA LEU A 199 -15.87 -1.73 13.37
C LEU A 199 -15.07 -2.65 12.44
N THR A 200 -13.74 -2.61 12.51
CA THR A 200 -12.86 -3.47 11.70
C THR A 200 -13.18 -4.94 11.93
N LYS A 201 -13.35 -5.35 13.20
CA LYS A 201 -13.72 -6.73 13.54
C LYS A 201 -15.06 -7.12 12.92
N ASN A 202 -16.09 -6.27 13.02
CA ASN A 202 -17.42 -6.53 12.45
C ASN A 202 -17.41 -6.59 10.91
N LYS A 203 -16.50 -5.86 10.26
CA LYS A 203 -16.40 -5.77 8.80
C LYS A 203 -15.52 -6.85 8.17
N ILE A 204 -14.52 -7.35 8.89
CA ILE A 204 -13.53 -8.30 8.37
C ILE A 204 -13.77 -9.72 8.91
N ILE A 205 -14.12 -9.88 10.18
CA ILE A 205 -14.25 -11.20 10.80
C ILE A 205 -15.74 -11.59 10.83
N THR A 206 -16.12 -12.53 9.99
CA THR A 206 -17.53 -12.91 9.80
C THR A 206 -18.06 -13.88 10.88
N ASN A 207 -17.16 -14.58 11.57
CA ASN A 207 -17.51 -15.57 12.59
C ASN A 207 -17.82 -14.92 13.97
N LYS A 208 -18.40 -15.72 14.88
CA LYS A 208 -18.68 -15.28 16.27
C LYS A 208 -17.47 -15.37 17.22
N THR A 209 -16.35 -15.92 16.77
CA THR A 209 -15.13 -16.11 17.56
C THR A 209 -14.16 -14.93 17.44
N GLY A 210 -14.40 -14.03 16.49
CA GLY A 210 -13.69 -12.78 16.31
C GLY A 210 -13.86 -11.84 17.51
N HIS A 211 -12.77 -11.19 17.89
CA HIS A 211 -12.70 -10.27 19.00
C HIS A 211 -11.82 -9.08 18.61
N LYS A 212 -12.15 -7.88 19.11
CA LYS A 212 -11.35 -6.67 18.87
C LYS A 212 -9.87 -6.80 19.26
N LYS A 213 -9.54 -7.70 20.20
CA LYS A 213 -8.15 -8.02 20.57
C LYS A 213 -7.33 -8.53 19.38
N HIS A 214 -7.95 -9.25 18.44
CA HIS A 214 -7.25 -9.75 17.24
C HIS A 214 -6.81 -8.61 16.33
N ILE A 215 -7.63 -7.56 16.21
CA ILE A 215 -7.26 -6.36 15.44
C ILE A 215 -6.04 -5.68 16.07
N LYS A 216 -6.02 -5.56 17.40
CA LYS A 216 -4.87 -5.02 18.14
C LYS A 216 -3.62 -5.91 18.02
N GLU A 217 -3.79 -7.22 18.04
CA GLU A 217 -2.72 -8.20 17.80
C GLU A 217 -2.15 -8.02 16.39
N TRP A 218 -2.99 -7.91 15.35
CA TRP A 218 -2.55 -7.64 13.98
C TRP A 218 -1.68 -6.38 13.90
N ILE A 219 -2.13 -5.27 14.49
CA ILE A 219 -1.35 -4.02 14.47
C ILE A 219 0.03 -4.15 15.15
N THR A 220 0.13 -4.95 16.22
CA THR A 220 1.29 -4.91 17.12
C THR A 220 2.21 -6.13 17.06
N GLU A 221 1.78 -7.23 16.45
CA GLU A 221 2.51 -8.51 16.40
C GLU A 221 2.79 -9.00 14.97
N PHE A 222 2.17 -8.37 13.96
CA PHE A 222 2.34 -8.75 12.56
C PHE A 222 2.99 -7.63 11.75
N THR A 223 3.66 -8.02 10.68
CA THR A 223 4.22 -7.10 9.69
C THR A 223 3.80 -7.48 8.27
N GLU A 224 3.84 -8.78 7.94
CA GLU A 224 3.41 -9.26 6.63
C GLU A 224 1.89 -9.49 6.60
N VAL A 225 1.23 -8.96 5.56
CA VAL A 225 -0.23 -9.11 5.38
C VAL A 225 -0.62 -10.58 5.23
N ASP A 226 0.22 -11.39 4.57
CA ASP A 226 -0.04 -12.83 4.40
C ASP A 226 -0.23 -13.53 5.74
N ASN A 227 0.55 -13.17 6.77
CA ASN A 227 0.44 -13.77 8.09
C ASN A 227 -0.86 -13.36 8.79
N VAL A 228 -1.31 -12.12 8.58
CA VAL A 228 -2.62 -11.65 9.07
C VAL A 228 -3.75 -12.40 8.38
N MET A 229 -3.67 -12.56 7.05
CA MET A 229 -4.69 -13.28 6.28
C MET A 229 -4.77 -14.75 6.68
N ARG A 230 -3.62 -15.41 6.91
CA ARG A 230 -3.60 -16.78 7.45
C ARG A 230 -4.25 -16.86 8.82
N SER A 231 -3.93 -15.91 9.71
CA SER A 231 -4.58 -15.80 11.03
C SER A 231 -6.08 -15.60 10.91
N LEU A 232 -6.55 -14.77 9.97
CA LEU A 232 -7.97 -14.57 9.71
C LEU A 232 -8.65 -15.85 9.18
N MET A 233 -8.06 -16.53 8.20
CA MET A 233 -8.60 -17.78 7.68
C MET A 233 -8.70 -18.88 8.75
N GLU A 234 -7.68 -18.99 9.60
CA GLU A 234 -7.69 -19.91 10.74
C GLU A 234 -8.81 -19.58 11.72
N LEU A 235 -9.05 -18.28 12.00
CA LEU A 235 -10.17 -17.84 12.82
C LEU A 235 -11.50 -18.23 12.17
N GLU A 236 -11.71 -17.94 10.89
CA GLU A 236 -12.97 -18.16 10.18
C GLU A 236 -13.35 -19.62 10.03
N ASN A 237 -12.37 -20.48 9.74
CA ASN A 237 -12.67 -21.82 9.27
C ASN A 237 -11.99 -22.95 10.06
N GLY A 238 -11.14 -22.63 11.03
CA GLY A 238 -10.56 -23.58 11.97
C GLY A 238 -9.62 -24.62 11.37
N LYS A 239 -9.10 -24.39 10.14
CA LYS A 239 -8.16 -25.28 9.44
C LYS A 239 -7.17 -24.49 8.58
N ASN A 240 -6.02 -25.11 8.31
CA ASN A 240 -5.03 -24.58 7.37
C ASN A 240 -5.41 -24.95 5.93
N TYR A 241 -5.26 -23.99 5.04
CA TYR A 241 -5.67 -24.05 3.64
C TYR A 241 -4.52 -24.40 2.70
N THR A 242 -4.88 -24.85 1.50
CA THR A 242 -3.94 -24.92 0.37
C THR A 242 -3.55 -23.51 -0.11
N ASP A 243 -2.43 -23.39 -0.83
CA ASP A 243 -1.97 -22.10 -1.34
C ASP A 243 -2.93 -21.48 -2.37
N ASP A 244 -3.66 -22.29 -3.13
CA ASP A 244 -4.68 -21.82 -4.08
C ASP A 244 -5.89 -21.21 -3.36
N GLU A 245 -6.40 -21.90 -2.33
CA GLU A 245 -7.50 -21.38 -1.50
C GLU A 245 -7.08 -20.10 -0.76
N PHE A 246 -5.84 -20.03 -0.28
CA PHE A 246 -5.28 -18.83 0.32
C PHE A 246 -5.22 -17.65 -0.67
N SER A 247 -4.82 -17.91 -1.91
CA SER A 247 -4.71 -16.87 -2.95
C SER A 247 -6.08 -16.28 -3.33
N MET A 248 -7.09 -17.12 -3.49
CA MET A 248 -8.48 -16.65 -3.72
C MET A 248 -8.99 -15.83 -2.54
N PHE A 249 -8.76 -16.31 -1.32
CA PHE A 249 -9.15 -15.59 -0.11
C PHE A 249 -8.47 -14.23 0.00
N LEU A 250 -7.17 -14.15 -0.33
CA LEU A 250 -6.42 -12.91 -0.30
C LEU A 250 -6.92 -11.90 -1.34
N LEU A 251 -7.40 -12.36 -2.50
CA LEU A 251 -8.02 -11.50 -3.50
C LEU A 251 -9.36 -10.93 -2.99
N GLU A 252 -10.22 -11.78 -2.42
CA GLU A 252 -11.54 -11.37 -1.92
C GLU A 252 -11.45 -10.48 -0.67
N MET A 253 -10.62 -10.87 0.30
CA MET A 253 -10.49 -10.17 1.59
C MET A 253 -9.49 -9.02 1.55
N GLY A 254 -8.60 -8.97 0.55
CA GLY A 254 -7.57 -7.94 0.45
C GLY A 254 -8.14 -6.52 0.39
N ILE A 255 -9.23 -6.34 -0.36
CA ILE A 255 -9.93 -5.05 -0.50
C ILE A 255 -10.58 -4.64 0.82
N LEU A 256 -11.30 -5.54 1.47
CA LEU A 256 -11.93 -5.29 2.77
C LEU A 256 -10.88 -5.00 3.84
N PHE A 257 -9.75 -5.71 3.81
CA PHE A 257 -8.65 -5.50 4.73
C PHE A 257 -7.99 -4.13 4.50
N ASP A 258 -7.78 -3.69 3.25
CA ASP A 258 -7.29 -2.33 3.02
C ASP A 258 -8.30 -1.29 3.50
N LYS A 259 -9.57 -1.42 3.10
CA LYS A 259 -10.64 -0.49 3.44
C LYS A 259 -10.87 -0.32 4.94
N TYR A 260 -10.89 -1.41 5.70
CA TYR A 260 -11.26 -1.39 7.12
C TYR A 260 -10.09 -1.58 8.09
N PHE A 261 -8.89 -1.93 7.61
CA PHE A 261 -7.68 -2.05 8.43
C PHE A 261 -6.55 -1.13 7.95
N LEU A 262 -5.99 -1.34 6.76
CA LEU A 262 -4.77 -0.62 6.34
C LEU A 262 -5.00 0.89 6.18
N THR A 263 -6.08 1.29 5.51
CA THR A 263 -6.42 2.69 5.29
C THR A 263 -6.78 3.39 6.61
N PRO A 264 -7.66 2.87 7.48
CA PRO A 264 -7.95 3.50 8.77
C PRO A 264 -6.73 3.63 9.67
N TYR A 265 -6.03 2.53 9.94
CA TYR A 265 -4.90 2.56 10.88
C TYR A 265 -3.66 3.22 10.26
N GLY A 266 -3.51 3.24 8.94
CA GLY A 266 -2.35 3.81 8.26
C GLY A 266 -2.50 5.26 7.82
N TYR A 267 -3.66 5.64 7.29
CA TYR A 267 -3.88 6.95 6.68
C TYR A 267 -4.78 7.89 7.50
N TYR A 268 -5.68 7.35 8.31
CA TYR A 268 -6.58 8.16 9.15
C TYR A 268 -6.04 8.34 10.57
N PHE A 269 -5.74 7.24 11.27
CA PHE A 269 -5.15 7.23 12.61
C PHE A 269 -3.61 7.30 12.60
N LYS A 270 -2.98 6.99 11.46
CA LYS A 270 -1.51 7.03 11.29
C LYS A 270 -0.76 6.25 12.38
N LEU A 271 -1.28 5.11 12.82
CA LEU A 271 -0.66 4.18 13.78
C LEU A 271 0.25 3.16 13.08
N ILE A 272 -0.01 2.84 11.82
CA ILE A 272 0.84 1.98 10.99
C ILE A 272 1.29 2.71 9.73
N ASN A 273 2.24 2.11 9.04
CA ASN A 273 2.72 2.49 7.73
C ASN A 273 2.52 1.31 6.77
N PRO A 274 1.47 1.32 5.93
CA PRO A 274 1.28 0.33 4.88
C PRO A 274 2.40 0.41 3.82
N TYR A 275 2.76 -0.74 3.25
CA TYR A 275 3.77 -0.86 2.21
C TYR A 275 3.24 -1.70 1.04
N TYR A 276 3.03 -1.03 -0.09
CA TYR A 276 2.76 -1.71 -1.35
C TYR A 276 4.10 -1.97 -2.04
N GLY A 277 4.52 -3.24 -2.12
CA GLY A 277 5.87 -3.61 -2.54
C GLY A 277 6.23 -3.25 -3.99
N MET A 278 5.24 -2.93 -4.81
CA MET A 278 5.43 -2.54 -6.21
C MET A 278 5.34 -1.02 -6.39
N PRO A 279 6.11 -0.44 -7.33
CA PRO A 279 5.94 0.95 -7.71
C PRO A 279 4.56 1.21 -8.28
N PHE A 280 4.04 2.39 -7.97
CA PHE A 280 2.74 2.84 -8.46
C PHE A 280 2.84 3.19 -9.95
N ASP A 281 2.04 2.51 -10.77
CA ASP A 281 1.91 2.79 -12.20
C ASP A 281 0.63 3.57 -12.47
N ILE A 282 0.77 4.89 -12.56
CA ILE A 282 -0.36 5.79 -12.79
C ILE A 282 -1.02 5.57 -14.16
N ILE A 283 -0.30 5.07 -15.17
CA ILE A 283 -0.87 4.85 -16.50
C ILE A 283 -1.84 3.68 -16.43
N ASN A 284 -1.42 2.56 -15.82
CA ASN A 284 -2.28 1.38 -15.67
C ASN A 284 -3.54 1.69 -14.83
N GLU A 285 -3.41 2.50 -13.77
CA GLU A 285 -4.55 2.91 -12.95
C GLU A 285 -5.54 3.77 -13.76
N PHE A 286 -5.06 4.69 -14.61
CA PHE A 286 -5.93 5.46 -15.49
C PHE A 286 -6.60 4.57 -16.55
N MET A 287 -5.87 3.63 -17.16
CA MET A 287 -6.45 2.67 -18.11
C MET A 287 -7.54 1.80 -17.47
N PHE A 288 -7.34 1.39 -16.22
CA PHE A 288 -8.35 0.65 -15.46
C PHE A 288 -9.59 1.51 -15.19
N ILE A 289 -9.40 2.76 -14.76
CA ILE A 289 -10.50 3.73 -14.58
C ILE A 289 -11.25 3.95 -15.89
N ASP A 290 -10.54 4.08 -17.02
CA ASP A 290 -11.14 4.25 -18.34
C ASP A 290 -11.96 3.05 -18.75
N SER A 291 -11.45 1.82 -18.54
CA SER A 291 -12.22 0.62 -18.83
C SER A 291 -13.52 0.55 -18.04
N LEU A 292 -13.50 0.95 -16.77
CA LEU A 292 -14.70 0.99 -15.93
C LEU A 292 -15.66 2.11 -16.38
N ALA A 293 -15.12 3.26 -16.79
CA ALA A 293 -15.93 4.38 -17.26
C ALA A 293 -16.55 4.14 -18.65
N GLU A 294 -15.88 3.41 -19.55
CA GLU A 294 -16.39 3.07 -20.89
C GLU A 294 -17.61 2.15 -20.84
N ASP A 295 -17.61 1.18 -19.92
CA ASP A 295 -18.68 0.19 -19.80
C ASP A 295 -19.99 0.79 -19.24
N TYR A 296 -19.89 1.85 -18.43
CA TYR A 296 -21.02 2.35 -17.63
C TYR A 296 -21.31 3.85 -17.76
N GLY A 297 -20.43 4.64 -18.37
CA GLY A 297 -20.53 6.10 -18.48
C GLY A 297 -20.32 6.88 -17.18
N GLU A 298 -20.31 6.18 -16.04
CA GLU A 298 -19.91 6.61 -14.70
C GLU A 298 -19.27 5.41 -13.97
N ILE A 299 -18.63 5.63 -12.82
CA ILE A 299 -18.12 4.54 -11.97
C ILE A 299 -19.07 4.35 -10.79
N TYR A 300 -19.70 3.18 -10.72
CA TYR A 300 -20.55 2.79 -9.60
C TYR A 300 -19.72 2.61 -8.31
N LEU A 301 -20.37 2.71 -7.16
CA LEU A 301 -19.69 2.66 -5.87
C LEU A 301 -18.89 1.37 -5.67
N GLU A 302 -19.43 0.23 -6.11
CA GLU A 302 -18.78 -1.09 -5.98
C GLU A 302 -17.48 -1.14 -6.81
N ASP A 303 -17.52 -0.72 -8.07
CA ASP A 303 -16.33 -0.64 -8.94
C ASP A 303 -15.32 0.42 -8.49
N TYR A 304 -15.82 1.49 -7.83
CA TYR A 304 -14.98 2.53 -7.25
C TYR A 304 -14.16 1.99 -6.07
N GLU A 305 -14.69 1.05 -5.28
CA GLU A 305 -13.95 0.44 -4.17
C GLU A 305 -12.71 -0.34 -4.67
N ASP A 306 -12.83 -1.05 -5.78
CA ASP A 306 -11.72 -1.78 -6.41
C ASP A 306 -10.61 -0.84 -6.91
N ILE A 307 -10.97 0.38 -7.33
CA ILE A 307 -10.01 1.44 -7.69
C ILE A 307 -9.32 1.99 -6.44
N MET A 308 -9.98 2.01 -5.29
CA MET A 308 -9.51 2.75 -4.11
C MET A 308 -8.71 1.94 -3.11
N TYR A 309 -8.92 0.64 -3.11
CA TYR A 309 -8.37 -0.27 -2.12
C TYR A 309 -7.64 -1.41 -2.83
N SER A 310 -6.47 -1.76 -2.30
CA SER A 310 -5.72 -2.90 -2.77
C SER A 310 -4.96 -3.53 -1.61
N PRO A 311 -4.77 -4.87 -1.61
CA PRO A 311 -3.94 -5.49 -0.59
C PRO A 311 -2.51 -4.94 -0.66
N CYS A 312 -1.94 -4.58 0.48
CA CYS A 312 -0.52 -4.25 0.58
C CYS A 312 0.32 -5.49 0.93
N THR A 313 1.63 -5.40 0.79
CA THR A 313 2.54 -6.54 1.03
C THR A 313 2.85 -6.70 2.52
N SER A 314 3.14 -5.58 3.18
CA SER A 314 3.45 -5.54 4.60
C SER A 314 3.09 -4.17 5.18
N TYR A 315 3.22 -4.03 6.49
CA TYR A 315 3.13 -2.77 7.20
C TYR A 315 4.02 -2.80 8.45
N SER A 316 4.32 -1.63 9.00
CA SER A 316 5.00 -1.51 10.29
C SER A 316 4.37 -0.43 11.16
N LEU A 317 4.73 -0.36 12.45
CA LEU A 317 4.27 0.73 13.31
C LEU A 317 4.85 2.06 12.83
N SER A 318 4.02 3.10 12.79
CA SER A 318 4.48 4.48 12.60
C SER A 318 5.15 5.01 13.87
N LYS A 319 5.73 6.21 13.82
CA LYS A 319 6.23 6.91 15.02
C LYS A 319 5.14 7.07 16.08
N LEU A 320 3.92 7.43 15.63
CA LEU A 320 2.77 7.58 16.53
C LEU A 320 2.28 6.23 17.07
N GLY A 321 2.33 5.17 16.26
CA GLY A 321 2.00 3.81 16.70
C GLY A 321 2.97 3.29 17.76
N ILE A 322 4.28 3.51 17.58
CA ILE A 322 5.32 3.19 18.56
C ILE A 322 5.05 3.93 19.88
N GLU A 323 4.75 5.23 19.81
CA GLU A 323 4.42 6.04 20.99
C GLU A 323 3.15 5.53 21.68
N TYR A 324 2.09 5.25 20.93
CA TYR A 324 0.79 4.87 21.48
C TYR A 324 0.79 3.48 22.11
N TYR A 325 1.39 2.49 21.45
CA TYR A 325 1.43 1.11 21.93
C TYR A 325 2.62 0.80 22.84
N GLU A 326 3.55 1.75 23.01
CA GLU A 326 4.80 1.59 23.77
C GLU A 326 5.60 0.35 23.30
N LYS A 327 5.59 0.10 21.98
CA LYS A 327 6.24 -1.05 21.35
C LYS A 327 7.23 -0.59 20.28
N GLN A 328 8.34 -1.31 20.16
CA GLN A 328 9.24 -1.12 19.02
C GLN A 328 8.60 -1.66 17.75
N SER A 329 8.89 -1.01 16.62
CA SER A 329 8.53 -1.59 15.32
C SER A 329 9.31 -2.90 15.10
N LEU A 330 8.61 -3.92 14.61
CA LEU A 330 9.19 -5.23 14.31
C LEU A 330 10.09 -5.19 13.06
N GLU A 331 9.83 -4.26 12.13
CA GLU A 331 10.66 -4.06 10.93
C GLU A 331 11.65 -2.90 11.13
N LYS A 332 12.91 -3.15 10.73
CA LYS A 332 13.91 -2.09 10.61
C LYS A 332 13.61 -1.24 9.38
N ILE A 333 13.62 0.09 9.53
CA ILE A 333 13.38 1.02 8.44
C ILE A 333 14.59 1.00 7.49
N GLN A 334 14.39 0.65 6.21
CA GLN A 334 15.47 0.56 5.23
C GLN A 334 16.20 1.90 4.99
N LEU A 335 15.53 3.03 5.24
CA LEU A 335 16.12 4.37 5.14
C LEU A 335 17.24 4.61 6.15
N ASP A 336 17.26 3.91 7.28
CA ASP A 336 18.30 4.08 8.31
C ASP A 336 19.70 3.70 7.81
N ASP A 337 19.78 2.87 6.76
CA ASP A 337 21.03 2.37 6.17
C ASP A 337 21.44 3.14 4.89
N LEU A 338 20.72 4.21 4.51
CA LEU A 338 20.93 4.95 3.27
C LEU A 338 21.19 6.44 3.50
N ASP A 339 22.04 7.03 2.66
CA ASP A 339 22.14 8.49 2.57
C ASP A 339 20.87 9.04 1.92
N ILE A 340 20.19 9.96 2.60
CA ILE A 340 18.94 10.55 2.14
C ILE A 340 19.12 11.33 0.83
N GLU A 341 20.30 11.92 0.58
CA GLU A 341 20.59 12.60 -0.69
C GLU A 341 20.63 11.61 -1.85
N ASP A 342 21.17 10.41 -1.62
CA ASP A 342 21.17 9.34 -2.60
C ASP A 342 19.75 8.83 -2.88
N VAL A 343 18.92 8.71 -1.83
CA VAL A 343 17.49 8.37 -1.97
C VAL A 343 16.78 9.40 -2.84
N PHE A 344 16.98 10.70 -2.59
CA PHE A 344 16.41 11.74 -3.45
C PHE A 344 16.96 11.72 -4.88
N ASP A 345 18.26 11.48 -5.11
CA ASP A 345 18.80 11.36 -6.47
C ASP A 345 18.22 10.14 -7.22
N ILE A 346 18.04 9.01 -6.53
CA ILE A 346 17.39 7.81 -7.08
C ILE A 346 15.96 8.15 -7.50
N ILE A 347 15.19 8.73 -6.60
CA ILE A 347 13.77 9.00 -6.81
C ILE A 347 13.61 10.08 -7.87
N LEU A 348 14.24 11.25 -7.68
CA LEU A 348 14.06 12.42 -8.55
C LEU A 348 14.54 12.17 -9.97
N ASN A 349 15.66 11.47 -10.15
CA ASN A 349 16.26 11.23 -11.47
C ASN A 349 15.99 9.82 -12.04
N ASN A 350 15.07 9.05 -11.45
CA ASN A 350 14.70 7.69 -11.87
C ASN A 350 15.92 6.75 -12.00
N LYS A 351 16.92 6.89 -11.12
CA LYS A 351 18.17 6.11 -11.16
C LYS A 351 18.06 4.83 -10.33
N VAL A 352 17.13 3.95 -10.67
CA VAL A 352 16.90 2.69 -9.94
C VAL A 352 18.17 1.83 -9.90
N GLU A 353 18.99 1.84 -10.96
CA GLU A 353 20.30 1.15 -10.96
C GLU A 353 21.27 1.67 -9.88
N LYS A 354 21.20 2.96 -9.54
CA LYS A 354 22.04 3.55 -8.47
C LYS A 354 21.64 2.98 -7.11
N TYR A 355 20.35 2.75 -6.86
CA TYR A 355 19.87 2.07 -5.65
C TYR A 355 20.46 0.67 -5.53
N HIS A 356 20.36 -0.15 -6.57
CA HIS A 356 20.92 -1.51 -6.54
C HIS A 356 22.43 -1.49 -6.30
N ARG A 357 23.16 -0.53 -6.89
CA ARG A 357 24.61 -0.36 -6.63
C ARG A 357 24.93 0.06 -5.19
N LEU A 358 24.13 0.97 -4.61
CA LEU A 358 24.32 1.43 -3.23
C LEU A 358 23.98 0.34 -2.21
N ARG A 359 22.84 -0.35 -2.39
CA ARG A 359 22.46 -1.53 -1.59
C ARG A 359 23.53 -2.62 -1.67
N ASN A 360 24.07 -2.88 -2.85
CA ASN A 360 25.14 -3.87 -3.01
C ASN A 360 26.45 -3.42 -2.34
N LYS A 361 26.73 -2.12 -2.22
CA LYS A 361 27.89 -1.59 -1.47
C LYS A 361 27.71 -1.67 0.05
N THR A 362 26.50 -1.42 0.58
CA THR A 362 26.23 -1.55 2.03
C THR A 362 26.08 -3.00 2.49
N VAL A 363 25.79 -3.94 1.57
CA VAL A 363 25.64 -5.39 1.85
C VAL A 363 26.84 -6.21 1.35
N GLU A 364 28.05 -5.64 1.28
CA GLU A 364 29.30 -6.42 1.17
C GLU A 364 29.66 -7.12 2.51
N LYS A 365 28.71 -7.89 3.07
CA LYS A 365 29.06 -9.09 3.82
C LYS A 365 29.01 -10.25 2.85
N ASN A 366 30.16 -10.90 2.64
CA ASN A 366 30.40 -12.06 1.77
C ASN A 366 29.58 -13.30 2.15
N GLU A 367 28.26 -13.21 2.19
CA GLU A 367 27.40 -14.36 2.38
C GLU A 367 27.21 -15.08 1.04
N THR A 368 27.68 -16.32 0.98
CA THR A 368 27.53 -17.19 -0.18
C THR A 368 26.44 -18.24 0.04
N ILE A 369 25.81 -18.70 -1.04
CA ILE A 369 24.91 -19.85 -1.09
C ILE A 369 25.52 -20.93 -2.00
N ALA A 370 25.48 -22.18 -1.56
CA ALA A 370 25.91 -23.31 -2.38
C ALA A 370 24.73 -23.83 -3.19
N LEU A 371 24.90 -23.91 -4.51
CA LEU A 371 23.87 -24.39 -5.43
C LEU A 371 24.40 -25.58 -6.24
N SER A 372 23.59 -26.62 -6.32
CA SER A 372 23.77 -27.76 -7.23
C SER A 372 22.86 -27.57 -8.44
N MET A 373 23.43 -27.56 -9.64
CA MET A 373 22.72 -27.29 -10.89
C MET A 373 22.96 -28.41 -11.89
N TYR A 374 21.92 -28.88 -12.58
CA TYR A 374 22.06 -29.89 -13.62
C TYR A 374 21.05 -29.68 -14.75
N ASP A 375 21.42 -30.14 -15.93
CA ASP A 375 20.51 -30.25 -17.08
C ASP A 375 19.48 -31.35 -16.77
N ASN A 376 18.19 -31.05 -16.85
CA ASN A 376 17.13 -32.00 -16.51
C ASN A 376 17.20 -33.27 -17.37
N ASP A 377 17.68 -33.15 -18.62
CA ASP A 377 17.85 -34.28 -19.54
C ASP A 377 19.15 -35.06 -19.28
N ASN A 378 20.10 -34.47 -18.55
CA ASN A 378 21.34 -35.13 -18.13
C ASN A 378 21.70 -34.82 -16.66
N PRO A 379 20.98 -35.42 -15.69
CA PRO A 379 21.19 -35.14 -14.26
C PRO A 379 22.56 -35.57 -13.72
N SER A 380 23.26 -36.44 -14.47
CA SER A 380 24.56 -36.98 -14.07
C SER A 380 25.70 -35.96 -14.13
N GLU A 381 25.51 -34.86 -14.86
CA GLU A 381 26.45 -33.73 -14.97
C GLU A 381 26.04 -32.58 -14.04
N SER A 382 25.93 -32.88 -12.74
CA SER A 382 25.60 -31.86 -11.73
C SER A 382 26.81 -31.02 -11.37
N LEU A 383 26.64 -29.70 -11.43
CA LEU A 383 27.61 -28.70 -11.03
C LEU A 383 27.27 -28.17 -9.64
N LEU A 384 28.21 -28.30 -8.70
CA LEU A 384 28.14 -27.65 -7.40
C LEU A 384 29.04 -26.40 -7.39
N ASP A 385 28.47 -25.24 -7.06
CA ASP A 385 29.24 -23.99 -6.98
C ASP A 385 28.69 -23.05 -5.90
N LYS A 386 29.49 -22.06 -5.48
CA LYS A 386 29.12 -21.05 -4.48
C LYS A 386 28.88 -19.71 -5.14
N PHE A 387 27.70 -19.14 -4.88
CA PHE A 387 27.29 -17.86 -5.42
C PHE A 387 27.10 -16.84 -4.30
N ASN A 388 27.34 -15.57 -4.60
CA ASN A 388 26.96 -14.50 -3.68
C ASN A 388 25.43 -14.50 -3.52
N LYS A 389 24.92 -14.50 -2.29
CA LYS A 389 23.46 -14.51 -2.02
C LYS A 389 22.73 -13.33 -2.68
N ASN A 390 23.39 -12.19 -2.87
CA ASN A 390 22.81 -11.00 -3.50
C ASN A 390 22.92 -11.01 -5.04
N MET A 391 23.42 -12.10 -5.64
CA MET A 391 23.45 -12.26 -7.09
C MET A 391 22.03 -12.34 -7.65
N SER A 392 21.75 -11.65 -8.76
CA SER A 392 20.45 -11.73 -9.43
C SER A 392 20.27 -13.04 -10.20
N LEU A 393 19.02 -13.45 -10.40
CA LEU A 393 18.68 -14.59 -11.25
C LEU A 393 19.15 -14.41 -12.69
N ALA A 394 19.07 -13.20 -13.25
CA ALA A 394 19.63 -12.90 -14.56
C ALA A 394 21.14 -13.17 -14.65
N LYS A 395 21.91 -12.83 -13.61
CA LYS A 395 23.35 -13.13 -13.59
C LYS A 395 23.60 -14.63 -13.46
N LEU A 396 22.75 -15.35 -12.73
CA LEU A 396 22.81 -16.82 -12.64
C LEU A 396 22.54 -17.49 -13.99
N SER A 397 21.54 -17.04 -14.76
CA SER A 397 21.25 -17.59 -16.09
C SER A 397 22.43 -17.38 -17.04
N HIS A 398 23.06 -16.20 -17.06
CA HIS A 398 24.27 -15.95 -17.85
C HIS A 398 25.42 -16.90 -17.51
N ILE A 399 25.62 -17.20 -16.21
CA ILE A 399 26.64 -18.15 -15.78
C ILE A 399 26.32 -19.56 -16.28
N ILE A 400 25.05 -19.99 -16.18
CA ILE A 400 24.58 -21.28 -16.68
C ILE A 400 24.77 -21.37 -18.20
N CYS A 401 24.36 -20.35 -18.97
CA CYS A 401 24.57 -20.29 -20.41
C CYS A 401 26.05 -20.41 -20.80
N HIS A 402 26.92 -19.68 -20.11
CA HIS A 402 28.36 -19.73 -20.39
C HIS A 402 28.95 -21.11 -20.06
N LYS A 403 28.57 -21.70 -18.92
CA LYS A 403 29.09 -23.00 -18.48
C LYS A 403 28.61 -24.16 -19.35
N TYR A 404 27.35 -24.15 -19.77
CA TYR A 404 26.76 -25.19 -20.64
C TYR A 404 26.85 -24.85 -22.14
N LYS A 405 27.61 -23.80 -22.51
CA LYS A 405 27.88 -23.38 -23.91
C LYS A 405 26.62 -23.09 -24.74
N LEU A 406 25.60 -22.50 -24.13
CA LEU A 406 24.30 -22.18 -24.76
C LEU A 406 24.33 -20.79 -25.46
N MET A 407 25.29 -20.55 -26.35
CA MET A 407 25.61 -19.21 -26.88
C MET A 407 24.56 -18.58 -27.84
N GLY A 408 23.33 -19.08 -27.90
CA GLY A 408 22.23 -18.52 -28.71
C GLY A 408 20.91 -18.28 -27.95
N ASP A 409 20.75 -18.84 -26.75
CA ASP A 409 19.46 -18.90 -26.03
C ASP A 409 19.35 -17.87 -24.89
N SER A 410 20.23 -16.87 -24.85
CA SER A 410 20.43 -16.03 -23.65
C SER A 410 19.35 -14.98 -23.37
N TYR A 411 18.30 -14.89 -24.20
CA TYR A 411 17.38 -13.75 -24.19
C TYR A 411 15.90 -14.11 -23.99
N ASP A 412 15.55 -15.41 -24.02
CA ASP A 412 14.20 -15.91 -23.71
C ASP A 412 14.34 -17.06 -22.73
N TYR A 413 14.09 -16.77 -21.46
CA TYR A 413 14.16 -17.74 -20.38
C TYR A 413 13.21 -17.38 -19.24
N SER A 414 12.79 -18.40 -18.50
CA SER A 414 12.07 -18.23 -17.25
C SER A 414 12.62 -19.08 -16.13
N PHE A 415 12.70 -18.49 -14.95
CA PHE A 415 12.90 -19.24 -13.71
C PHE A 415 11.54 -19.58 -13.13
N TYR A 416 11.33 -20.80 -12.64
CA TYR A 416 10.10 -21.13 -11.93
C TYR A 416 10.26 -22.13 -10.81
N THR A 417 9.31 -22.16 -9.88
CA THR A 417 9.13 -23.26 -8.93
C THR A 417 7.95 -24.13 -9.38
N LEU A 418 7.88 -25.36 -8.86
CA LEU A 418 6.73 -26.24 -9.10
C LEU A 418 5.74 -26.13 -7.94
N PRO A 419 4.42 -26.03 -8.22
CA PRO A 419 3.81 -25.98 -9.55
C PRO A 419 4.12 -24.66 -10.30
N LYS A 420 4.27 -24.74 -11.64
CA LYS A 420 4.52 -23.56 -12.49
C LYS A 420 3.23 -22.76 -12.60
N THR A 421 3.26 -21.52 -12.10
CA THR A 421 2.14 -20.56 -12.09
C THR A 421 2.69 -19.19 -12.49
N VAL A 422 1.80 -18.25 -12.82
CA VAL A 422 2.19 -16.86 -13.15
C VAL A 422 2.88 -16.13 -11.99
N PHE A 423 2.71 -16.59 -10.75
CA PHE A 423 3.35 -16.02 -9.55
C PHE A 423 4.65 -16.74 -9.16
N SER A 424 4.82 -17.99 -9.61
CA SER A 424 6.04 -18.77 -9.40
C SER A 424 7.00 -18.71 -10.58
N GLU A 425 6.67 -17.94 -11.63
CA GLU A 425 7.50 -17.76 -12.83
C GLU A 425 8.10 -16.34 -12.92
N TYR A 426 9.41 -16.29 -13.12
CA TYR A 426 10.20 -15.07 -13.34
C TYR A 426 10.72 -15.12 -14.78
N ARG A 427 10.09 -14.38 -15.68
CA ARG A 427 10.38 -14.41 -17.12
C ARG A 427 11.22 -13.22 -17.59
N CYS A 428 12.01 -13.42 -18.63
CA CYS A 428 12.71 -12.37 -19.37
C CYS A 428 12.30 -12.48 -20.85
N ASP A 429 11.37 -11.62 -21.31
CA ASP A 429 10.92 -11.56 -22.71
C ASP A 429 11.50 -10.33 -23.42
N PHE A 430 11.87 -10.47 -24.70
CA PHE A 430 12.49 -9.41 -25.51
C PHE A 430 11.53 -8.25 -25.83
N GLU A 431 10.21 -8.50 -25.81
CA GLU A 431 9.17 -7.49 -26.12
C GLU A 431 8.49 -6.91 -24.87
N ASN A 432 8.61 -7.59 -23.72
CA ASN A 432 8.10 -7.16 -22.43
C ASN A 432 9.18 -7.43 -21.39
N VAL A 433 9.98 -6.41 -21.07
CA VAL A 433 10.93 -6.50 -19.95
C VAL A 433 10.12 -6.58 -18.66
N ASN A 434 9.73 -7.79 -18.28
CA ASN A 434 9.16 -8.04 -16.97
C ASN A 434 10.33 -7.91 -15.97
N TYR A 435 10.39 -6.78 -15.25
CA TYR A 435 11.52 -6.36 -14.40
C TYR A 435 11.84 -7.32 -13.23
N ASN A 436 11.10 -8.43 -13.07
CA ASN A 436 11.23 -9.37 -11.97
C ASN A 436 12.53 -10.19 -12.01
N THR A 437 13.03 -10.61 -13.18
CA THR A 437 14.25 -11.47 -13.28
C THR A 437 15.55 -10.73 -12.98
N VAL A 438 15.61 -9.44 -13.28
CA VAL A 438 16.82 -8.61 -13.10
C VAL A 438 17.02 -8.23 -11.62
N ASN A 439 15.91 -8.08 -10.88
CA ASN A 439 15.91 -7.53 -9.52
C ASN A 439 15.79 -8.58 -8.40
N VAL A 440 15.36 -9.81 -8.71
CA VAL A 440 15.26 -10.90 -7.75
C VAL A 440 16.62 -11.56 -7.52
N THR A 441 17.04 -11.63 -6.26
CA THR A 441 18.32 -12.23 -5.88
C THR A 441 18.19 -13.69 -5.44
N LEU A 442 19.32 -14.41 -5.38
CA LEU A 442 19.36 -15.76 -4.83
C LEU A 442 18.87 -15.80 -3.38
N LYS A 443 19.15 -14.75 -2.60
CA LYS A 443 18.66 -14.64 -1.21
C LYS A 443 17.13 -14.62 -1.17
N ASP A 444 16.50 -13.85 -2.04
CA ASP A 444 15.05 -13.66 -2.04
C ASP A 444 14.35 -14.99 -2.36
N ILE A 445 14.79 -15.69 -3.41
CA ILE A 445 14.25 -16.99 -3.82
C ILE A 445 14.56 -18.07 -2.79
N PHE A 446 15.83 -18.24 -2.42
CA PHE A 446 16.28 -19.35 -1.59
C PHE A 446 16.06 -19.15 -0.09
N SER A 447 15.45 -18.03 0.30
CA SER A 447 14.83 -17.89 1.62
C SER A 447 13.51 -18.66 1.73
N ARG A 448 12.81 -18.86 0.60
CA ARG A 448 11.48 -19.45 0.53
C ARG A 448 11.48 -20.84 -0.12
N PHE A 449 12.38 -21.08 -1.06
CA PHE A 449 12.42 -22.31 -1.85
C PHE A 449 13.79 -22.98 -1.79
N ASN A 450 13.84 -24.30 -1.78
CA ASN A 450 15.11 -25.05 -1.86
C ASN A 450 15.44 -25.50 -3.28
N LYS A 451 14.50 -25.33 -4.22
CA LYS A 451 14.60 -25.82 -5.59
C LYS A 451 13.97 -24.83 -6.55
N LEU A 452 14.65 -24.60 -7.66
CA LEU A 452 14.25 -23.70 -8.74
C LEU A 452 14.53 -24.38 -10.09
N TYR A 453 13.73 -24.06 -11.09
CA TYR A 453 13.88 -24.53 -12.46
C TYR A 453 14.20 -23.33 -13.35
N LEU A 454 15.06 -23.50 -14.33
CA LEU A 454 15.36 -22.52 -15.36
C LEU A 454 15.07 -23.14 -16.72
N GLU A 455 14.09 -22.60 -17.43
CA GLU A 455 13.70 -23.03 -18.77
C GLU A 455 14.08 -21.96 -19.79
N PHE A 456 14.74 -22.38 -20.86
CA PHE A 456 15.04 -21.53 -22.01
C PHE A 456 13.98 -21.73 -23.09
N GLY A 457 13.80 -20.75 -23.98
CA GLY A 457 12.79 -20.78 -25.07
C GLY A 457 12.88 -21.96 -26.04
N ASN A 458 13.96 -22.75 -25.99
CA ASN A 458 14.11 -24.03 -26.68
C ASN A 458 13.61 -25.25 -25.87
N ASN A 459 12.84 -25.03 -24.80
CA ASN A 459 12.36 -26.01 -23.82
C ASN A 459 13.48 -26.74 -23.05
N LYS A 460 14.69 -26.20 -23.03
CA LYS A 460 15.79 -26.76 -22.23
C LYS A 460 15.63 -26.35 -20.77
N VAL A 461 15.53 -27.34 -19.87
CA VAL A 461 15.29 -27.11 -18.44
C VAL A 461 16.51 -27.47 -17.60
N PHE A 462 16.93 -26.55 -16.73
CA PHE A 462 17.93 -26.77 -15.69
C PHE A 462 17.27 -26.81 -14.32
N VAL A 463 17.72 -27.72 -13.48
CA VAL A 463 17.29 -27.83 -12.08
C VAL A 463 18.37 -27.26 -11.18
N ILE A 464 17.99 -26.35 -10.29
CA ILE A 464 18.87 -25.62 -9.37
C ILE A 464 18.42 -25.93 -7.93
N ASN A 465 19.24 -26.63 -7.16
CA ASN A 465 18.98 -26.98 -5.77
C ASN A 465 19.90 -26.20 -4.84
N LYS A 466 19.35 -25.70 -3.73
CA LYS A 466 20.11 -25.22 -2.59
C LYS A 466 20.69 -26.42 -1.83
N VAL A 467 21.97 -26.33 -1.50
CA VAL A 467 22.71 -27.35 -0.72
C VAL A 467 22.86 -26.91 0.73
#